data_AF-A0A3Q3JKB1-F1
#
_entry.id   AF-A0A3Q3JKB1-F1
#
_cell.length_a   1.000
_cell.length_b   1.000
_cell.length_c   1.000
_cell.angle_alpha   90.00
_cell.angle_beta   90.00
_cell.angle_gamma   90.00
#
_symmetry.space_group_name_H-M   'P 1'
#
loop_
_entity.id
_entity.type
_entity.pdbx_description
1 polymer ?
#
loop_
_entity_poly.entity_id
_entity_poly.type
_entity_poly.pdbx_seq_one_letter_code
_entity_poly.pdbx_strand_id
1 'polypeptide(L)'
;MRLSEVHATKSVAYFNRTMARLQSIWEEIGIPEEQRLNRTKAVHKHIKGLLDLMIDEEEALKEKLEKNIEINHKELSKLCSELQLPPFEEEVGYTMLQKEKNSRTHLEVMEQHRRQRMEELKDFIVKDYKLCDIMRTTPFSVDHDAVPSLKQLETYRAYIDDLTKEKDRCHDEFMSIKKDIVVCMDDLEQQPETSFEMDVMYGDEEAFCLSNDNMSALKLLLNQVIFLIRCMVI
;
A
#
# COMPACT_ATOMS: atom_id res chain seq x y z
N MET A 1 40.69 -18.54 15.71
CA MET A 1 40.24 -17.83 16.94
C MET A 1 39.71 -16.48 16.51
N ARG A 2 38.48 -16.13 16.90
CA ARG A 2 37.87 -14.85 16.53
C ARG A 2 38.58 -13.70 17.26
N LEU A 3 38.63 -12.51 16.66
CA LEU A 3 39.32 -11.36 17.26
C LEU A 3 38.73 -11.01 18.65
N SER A 4 37.41 -11.16 18.83
CA SER A 4 36.73 -11.00 20.12
C SER A 4 37.25 -11.97 21.20
N GLU A 5 37.47 -13.23 20.87
CA GLU A 5 38.00 -14.25 21.78
C GLU A 5 39.45 -13.92 22.20
N VAL A 6 40.26 -13.41 21.26
CA VAL A 6 41.63 -12.94 21.54
C VAL A 6 41.59 -11.77 22.54
N HIS A 7 40.70 -10.81 22.34
CA HIS A 7 40.56 -9.67 23.25
C HIS A 7 40.08 -10.08 24.64
N ALA A 8 39.08 -10.96 24.74
CA ALA A 8 38.62 -11.50 26.02
C ALA A 8 39.78 -12.16 26.79
N THR A 9 40.57 -12.98 26.11
CA THR A 9 41.75 -13.64 26.70
C THR A 9 42.79 -12.61 27.19
N LYS A 10 43.07 -11.57 26.40
CA LYS A 10 43.99 -10.49 26.78
C LYS A 10 43.50 -9.71 28.00
N SER A 11 42.21 -9.43 28.10
CA SER A 11 41.60 -8.73 29.23
C SER A 11 41.75 -9.52 30.54
N VAL A 12 41.50 -10.83 30.51
CA VAL A 12 41.70 -11.71 31.68
C VAL A 12 43.16 -11.75 32.10
N ALA A 13 44.09 -11.89 31.14
CA ALA A 13 45.53 -11.89 31.44
C ALA A 13 46.00 -10.56 32.06
N TYR A 14 45.52 -9.43 31.54
CA TYR A 14 45.81 -8.11 32.10
C TYR A 14 45.26 -7.94 33.52
N PHE A 15 44.03 -8.39 33.76
CA PHE A 15 43.41 -8.36 35.09
C PHE A 15 44.24 -9.18 36.09
N ASN A 16 44.60 -10.42 35.76
CA ASN A 16 45.39 -11.28 36.62
C ASN A 16 46.77 -10.67 36.94
N ARG A 17 47.44 -10.10 35.94
CA ARG A 17 48.73 -9.41 36.14
C ARG A 17 48.59 -8.19 37.06
N THR A 18 47.52 -7.42 36.89
CA THR A 18 47.23 -6.25 37.72
C THR A 18 46.95 -6.65 39.18
N MET A 19 46.16 -7.69 39.40
CA MET A 19 45.88 -8.22 40.74
C MET A 19 47.14 -8.75 41.43
N ALA A 20 47.99 -9.50 40.72
CA ALA A 20 49.28 -9.96 41.25
C ALA A 20 50.20 -8.79 41.62
N ARG A 21 50.21 -7.72 40.81
CA ARG A 21 50.99 -6.51 41.11
C ARG A 21 50.45 -5.79 42.35
N LEU A 22 49.13 -5.67 42.51
CA LEU A 22 48.52 -5.08 43.71
C LEU A 22 48.88 -5.87 44.96
N GLN A 23 48.88 -7.21 44.88
CA GLN A 23 49.28 -8.07 45.97
C GLN A 23 50.74 -7.85 46.40
N SER A 24 51.69 -7.83 45.45
CA SER A 24 53.11 -7.50 45.70
C SER A 24 53.25 -6.16 46.44
N ILE A 25 52.55 -5.12 45.97
CA ILE A 25 52.59 -3.79 46.59
C ILE A 25 52.04 -3.83 48.02
N TRP A 26 50.94 -4.55 48.27
CA TRP A 26 50.37 -4.67 49.62
C TRP A 26 51.28 -5.45 50.57
N GLU A 27 52.02 -6.44 50.07
CA GLU A 27 53.05 -7.17 50.81
C GLU A 27 54.22 -6.26 51.16
N GLU A 28 54.74 -5.50 50.19
CA GLU A 28 55.82 -4.53 50.41
C GLU A 28 55.45 -3.44 51.43
N ILE A 29 54.20 -2.95 51.42
CA ILE A 29 53.72 -1.94 52.38
C ILE A 29 53.40 -2.55 53.76
N GLY A 30 53.13 -3.85 53.86
CA GLY A 30 52.70 -4.50 55.10
C GLY A 30 51.21 -4.31 55.42
N ILE A 31 50.34 -4.22 54.40
CA ILE A 31 48.90 -4.05 54.61
C ILE A 31 48.31 -5.35 55.19
N PRO A 32 47.53 -5.31 56.30
CA PRO A 32 46.95 -6.50 56.90
C PRO A 32 45.85 -7.13 56.02
N GLU A 33 45.65 -8.45 56.17
CA GLU A 33 44.79 -9.25 55.31
C GLU A 33 43.33 -8.75 55.26
N GLU A 34 42.78 -8.30 56.38
CA GLU A 34 41.41 -7.76 56.44
C GLU A 34 41.23 -6.56 55.49
N GLN A 35 42.21 -5.67 55.39
CA GLN A 35 42.15 -4.53 54.48
C GLN A 35 42.33 -4.96 53.03
N ARG A 36 43.19 -5.96 52.75
CA ARG A 36 43.34 -6.54 51.41
C ARG A 36 42.04 -7.16 50.95
N LEU A 37 41.38 -7.94 51.82
CA LEU A 37 40.09 -8.55 51.56
C LEU A 37 39.01 -7.50 51.24
N ASN A 38 38.96 -6.39 51.98
CA ASN A 38 38.00 -5.33 51.69
C ASN A 38 38.24 -4.67 50.32
N ARG A 39 39.51 -4.48 49.94
CA ARG A 39 39.88 -3.95 48.62
C ARG A 39 39.54 -4.93 47.49
N THR A 40 39.85 -6.21 47.64
CA THR A 40 39.54 -7.23 46.63
C THR A 40 38.03 -7.48 46.51
N LYS A 41 37.28 -7.41 47.62
CA LYS A 41 35.80 -7.43 47.60
C LYS A 41 35.22 -6.27 46.79
N ALA A 42 35.77 -5.07 46.94
CA ALA A 42 35.33 -3.91 46.15
C ALA A 42 35.59 -4.13 44.66
N VAL A 43 36.78 -4.59 44.28
CA VAL A 43 37.12 -4.94 42.88
C VAL A 43 36.18 -6.01 42.33
N HIS A 44 35.97 -7.10 43.08
CA HIS A 44 35.05 -8.17 42.69
C HIS A 44 33.62 -7.66 42.48
N LYS A 45 33.11 -6.83 43.39
CA LYS A 45 31.78 -6.23 43.27
C LYS A 45 31.64 -5.41 41.99
N HIS A 46 32.62 -4.58 41.67
CA HIS A 46 32.57 -3.75 40.45
C HIS A 46 32.63 -4.58 39.18
N ILE A 47 33.52 -5.58 39.11
CA ILE A 47 33.65 -6.46 37.95
C ILE A 47 32.38 -7.29 37.77
N LYS A 48 31.89 -7.91 38.85
CA LYS A 48 30.65 -8.69 38.83
C LYS A 48 29.48 -7.83 38.35
N GLY A 49 29.30 -6.64 38.93
CA GLY A 49 28.21 -5.74 38.52
C GLY A 49 28.27 -5.32 37.05
N LEU A 50 29.46 -5.07 36.51
CA LEU A 50 29.62 -4.75 35.09
C LEU A 50 29.30 -5.95 34.19
N LEU A 51 29.80 -7.13 34.52
CA LEU A 51 29.57 -8.34 33.72
C LEU A 51 28.11 -8.79 33.76
N ASP A 52 27.49 -8.75 34.94
CA ASP A 52 26.06 -9.06 35.10
C ASP A 52 25.22 -8.09 34.23
N LEU A 53 25.51 -6.78 34.27
CA LEU A 53 24.81 -5.79 33.43
C LEU A 53 24.95 -6.09 31.93
N MET A 54 26.16 -6.42 31.47
CA MET A 54 26.38 -6.76 30.06
C MET A 54 25.60 -8.01 29.64
N ILE A 55 25.50 -9.01 30.52
CA ILE A 55 24.72 -10.23 30.26
C ILE A 55 23.23 -9.88 30.20
N ASP A 56 22.71 -9.13 31.17
CA ASP A 56 21.32 -8.71 31.23
C ASP A 56 20.91 -7.92 29.96
N GLU A 57 21.79 -7.03 29.47
CA GLU A 57 21.56 -6.27 28.23
C GLU A 57 21.47 -7.16 26.99
N GLU A 58 22.37 -8.14 26.84
CA GLU A 58 22.38 -9.06 25.70
C GLU A 58 21.22 -10.07 25.76
N GLU A 59 20.84 -10.52 26.96
CA GLU A 59 19.64 -11.36 27.16
C GLU A 59 18.37 -10.59 26.81
N ALA A 60 18.23 -9.35 27.27
CA ALA A 60 17.10 -8.50 26.93
C ALA A 60 17.04 -8.20 25.41
N LEU A 61 18.18 -7.99 24.77
CA LEU A 61 18.26 -7.83 23.31
C LEU A 61 17.77 -9.09 22.58
N LYS A 62 18.23 -10.27 23.03
CA LYS A 62 17.81 -11.55 22.46
C LYS A 62 16.30 -11.77 22.59
N GLU A 63 15.72 -11.57 23.78
CA GLU A 63 14.28 -11.69 24.02
C GLU A 63 13.47 -10.72 23.14
N LYS A 64 13.96 -9.48 23.02
CA LYS A 64 13.34 -8.48 22.15
C LYS A 64 13.33 -8.93 20.68
N LEU A 65 14.44 -9.50 20.20
CA LEU A 65 14.53 -10.00 18.83
C LEU A 65 13.58 -11.18 18.60
N GLU A 66 13.50 -12.13 19.54
CA GLU A 66 12.57 -13.27 19.47
C GLU A 66 11.12 -12.79 19.36
N LYS A 67 10.72 -11.84 20.21
CA LYS A 67 9.39 -11.25 20.20
C LYS A 67 9.09 -10.51 18.90
N ASN A 68 10.05 -9.73 18.40
CA ASN A 68 9.88 -9.01 17.13
C ASN A 68 9.70 -9.96 15.96
N ILE A 69 10.51 -11.03 15.89
CA ILE A 69 10.37 -12.06 14.84
C ILE A 69 8.99 -12.71 14.90
N GLU A 70 8.51 -13.06 16.11
CA GLU A 70 7.19 -13.66 16.27
C GLU A 70 6.06 -12.72 15.81
N ILE A 71 6.13 -11.45 16.19
CA ILE A 71 5.15 -10.43 15.76
C ILE A 71 5.19 -10.27 14.24
N ASN A 72 6.38 -10.07 13.67
CA ASN A 72 6.54 -9.90 12.22
C ASN A 72 6.01 -11.11 11.44
N HIS A 73 6.25 -12.34 11.92
CA HIS A 73 5.74 -13.55 11.27
C HIS A 73 4.21 -13.65 11.32
N LYS A 74 3.59 -13.27 12.44
CA LYS A 74 2.12 -13.23 12.57
C LYS A 74 1.52 -12.19 11.61
N GLU A 75 2.11 -11.00 11.54
CA GLU A 75 1.66 -9.94 10.64
C GLU A 75 1.86 -10.31 9.18
N LEU A 76 3.00 -10.89 8.81
CA LEU A 76 3.26 -11.42 7.48
C LEU A 76 2.27 -12.51 7.07
N SER A 77 1.96 -13.45 7.97
CA SER A 77 0.99 -14.51 7.67
C SER A 77 -0.40 -13.94 7.36
N LYS A 78 -0.85 -12.97 8.15
CA LYS A 78 -2.10 -12.25 7.91
C LYS A 78 -2.05 -11.53 6.57
N LEU A 79 -0.99 -10.75 6.31
CA LEU A 79 -0.88 -9.92 5.14
C LEU A 79 -0.71 -10.70 3.84
N CYS A 80 0.05 -11.80 3.85
CA CYS A 80 0.13 -12.74 2.71
C CYS A 80 -1.25 -13.34 2.41
N SER A 81 -2.02 -13.71 3.45
CA SER A 81 -3.38 -14.25 3.26
C SER A 81 -4.32 -13.21 2.64
N GLU A 82 -4.30 -11.97 3.14
CA GLU A 82 -5.07 -10.85 2.56
C GLU A 82 -4.68 -10.57 1.10
N LEU A 83 -3.38 -10.60 0.80
CA LEU A 83 -2.87 -10.39 -0.56
C LEU A 83 -3.02 -11.61 -1.48
N GLN A 84 -3.48 -12.75 -0.95
CA GLN A 84 -3.58 -14.03 -1.64
C GLN A 84 -2.23 -14.49 -2.21
N LEU A 85 -1.16 -14.24 -1.45
CA LEU A 85 0.21 -14.63 -1.77
C LEU A 85 0.62 -15.86 -0.96
N PRO A 86 1.63 -16.60 -1.43
CA PRO A 86 2.22 -17.68 -0.65
C PRO A 86 2.66 -17.21 0.74
N PRO A 87 2.58 -18.08 1.76
CA PRO A 87 3.12 -17.77 3.08
C PRO A 87 4.61 -17.40 3.01
N PHE A 88 5.03 -16.52 3.91
CA PHE A 88 6.44 -16.20 4.06
C PHE A 88 7.22 -17.44 4.53
N GLU A 89 8.24 -17.83 3.79
CA GLU A 89 9.15 -18.91 4.14
C GLU A 89 10.48 -18.34 4.63
N GLU A 90 10.90 -18.76 5.82
CA GLU A 90 12.18 -18.38 6.39
C GLU A 90 13.25 -19.40 6.00
N GLU A 91 14.38 -18.94 5.45
CA GLU A 91 15.47 -19.85 5.12
C GLU A 91 16.11 -20.48 6.37
N VAL A 92 16.39 -21.78 6.25
CA VAL A 92 17.08 -22.53 7.30
C VAL A 92 18.52 -22.02 7.42
N GLY A 93 18.95 -21.75 8.66
CA GLY A 93 20.33 -21.37 8.96
C GLY A 93 20.56 -19.88 9.16
N TYR A 94 19.54 -19.03 9.03
CA TYR A 94 19.65 -17.61 9.36
C TYR A 94 19.82 -17.35 10.86
N THR A 95 20.70 -16.40 11.19
CA THR A 95 20.85 -15.87 12.55
C THR A 95 19.62 -15.06 12.96
N MET A 96 19.39 -14.90 14.27
CA MET A 96 18.25 -14.14 14.79
C MET A 96 18.16 -12.71 14.23
N LEU A 97 19.29 -12.01 14.11
CA LEU A 97 19.33 -10.67 13.50
C LEU A 97 18.95 -10.69 12.02
N GLN A 98 19.35 -11.72 11.26
CA GLN A 98 18.95 -11.86 9.86
C GLN A 98 17.46 -12.15 9.74
N LYS A 99 16.93 -13.03 10.58
CA LYS A 99 15.49 -13.36 10.64
C LYS A 99 14.63 -12.14 10.93
N GLU A 100 15.00 -11.34 11.94
CA GLU A 100 14.31 -10.10 12.27
C GLU A 100 14.35 -9.12 11.09
N LYS A 101 15.54 -8.88 10.53
CA LYS A 101 15.72 -7.95 9.43
C LYS A 101 14.90 -8.37 8.20
N ASN A 102 14.99 -9.65 7.83
CA ASN A 102 14.32 -10.17 6.64
C ASN A 102 12.81 -10.16 6.80
N SER A 103 12.28 -10.60 7.94
CA SER A 103 10.84 -10.55 8.22
C SER A 103 10.32 -9.11 8.20
N ARG A 104 11.04 -8.16 8.81
CA ARG A 104 10.66 -6.74 8.79
C ARG A 104 10.68 -6.14 7.37
N THR A 105 11.75 -6.38 6.61
CA THR A 105 11.83 -5.88 5.22
C THR A 105 10.74 -6.48 4.34
N HIS A 106 10.45 -7.77 4.50
CA HIS A 106 9.36 -8.40 3.75
C HIS A 106 8.00 -7.82 4.13
N LEU A 107 7.78 -7.51 5.42
CA LEU A 107 6.56 -6.86 5.89
C LEU A 107 6.38 -5.49 5.25
N GLU A 108 7.44 -4.67 5.19
CA GLU A 108 7.44 -3.35 4.53
C GLU A 108 7.03 -3.46 3.05
N VAL A 109 7.54 -4.46 2.32
CA VAL A 109 7.20 -4.71 0.91
C VAL A 109 5.75 -5.16 0.75
N MET A 110 5.28 -6.10 1.57
CA MET A 110 3.89 -6.57 1.50
C MET A 110 2.89 -5.45 1.84
N GLU A 111 3.23 -4.60 2.81
CA GLU A 111 2.44 -3.43 3.18
C GLU A 111 2.35 -2.43 2.03
N GLN A 112 3.45 -2.24 1.28
CA GLN A 112 3.45 -1.44 0.06
C GLN A 112 2.53 -2.04 -1.01
N HIS A 113 2.57 -3.35 -1.24
CA HIS A 113 1.67 -4.00 -2.20
C HIS A 113 0.20 -3.84 -1.79
N ARG A 114 -0.14 -4.00 -0.50
CA ARG A 114 -1.50 -3.77 -0.02
C ARG A 114 -1.95 -2.34 -0.29
N ARG A 115 -1.12 -1.35 0.05
CA ARG A 115 -1.44 0.07 -0.21
C ARG A 115 -1.69 0.33 -1.69
N GLN A 116 -0.81 -0.16 -2.57
CA GLN A 116 -0.94 0.03 -4.01
C GLN A 116 -2.24 -0.57 -4.56
N ARG A 117 -2.60 -1.80 -4.16
CA ARG A 117 -3.85 -2.44 -4.62
C ARG A 117 -5.09 -1.69 -4.13
N MET A 118 -5.07 -1.18 -2.90
CA MET A 118 -6.18 -0.40 -2.35
C MET A 118 -6.32 0.97 -2.98
N GLU A 119 -5.21 1.64 -3.30
CA GLU A 119 -5.21 2.92 -4.01
C GLU A 119 -5.76 2.75 -5.42
N GLU A 120 -5.31 1.72 -6.14
CA GLU A 120 -5.81 1.39 -7.48
C GLU A 120 -7.31 1.07 -7.46
N LEU A 121 -7.78 0.31 -6.47
CA LEU A 121 -9.21 0.04 -6.30
C LEU A 121 -10.02 1.33 -6.13
N LYS A 122 -9.55 2.25 -5.28
CA LYS A 122 -10.21 3.55 -5.07
C LYS A 122 -10.28 4.36 -6.35
N ASP A 123 -9.21 4.39 -7.13
CA ASP A 123 -9.17 5.08 -8.41
C ASP A 123 -10.17 4.48 -9.41
N PHE A 124 -10.29 3.15 -9.47
CA PHE A 124 -11.30 2.49 -10.31
C PHE A 124 -12.71 2.79 -9.87
N ILE A 125 -13.00 2.76 -8.56
CA ILE A 125 -14.32 3.12 -8.03
C ILE A 125 -14.68 4.54 -8.46
N VAL A 126 -13.79 5.52 -8.27
CA VAL A 126 -14.08 6.91 -8.66
C VAL A 126 -14.37 7.04 -10.16
N LYS A 127 -13.61 6.34 -11.01
CA LYS A 127 -13.83 6.32 -12.47
C LYS A 127 -15.15 5.67 -12.84
N ASP A 128 -15.46 4.53 -12.22
CA ASP A 128 -16.69 3.76 -12.43
C ASP A 128 -17.93 4.63 -12.17
N TYR A 129 -18.01 5.19 -10.97
CA TYR A 129 -19.15 6.04 -10.57
C TYR A 129 -19.31 7.24 -11.51
N LYS A 130 -18.22 7.86 -11.96
CA LYS A 130 -18.29 8.98 -12.92
C LYS A 130 -18.84 8.52 -14.29
N LEU A 131 -18.36 7.41 -14.82
CA LEU A 131 -18.82 6.88 -16.11
C LEU A 131 -20.29 6.43 -16.03
N CYS A 132 -20.65 5.74 -14.95
CA CYS A 132 -22.01 5.29 -14.69
C CYS A 132 -23.01 6.43 -14.50
N ASP A 133 -22.61 7.55 -13.89
CA ASP A 133 -23.48 8.74 -13.77
C ASP A 133 -23.80 9.35 -15.15
N ILE A 134 -22.80 9.46 -16.03
CA ILE A 134 -22.96 9.97 -17.40
C ILE A 134 -23.86 9.05 -18.23
N MET A 135 -23.61 7.73 -18.16
CA MET A 135 -24.33 6.74 -18.96
C MET A 135 -25.65 6.28 -18.33
N ARG A 136 -25.95 6.70 -17.09
CA ARG A 136 -27.06 6.22 -16.27
C ARG A 136 -27.10 4.69 -16.12
N THR A 137 -25.92 4.09 -15.93
CA THR A 137 -25.77 2.66 -15.65
C THR A 137 -25.44 2.43 -14.17
N THR A 138 -25.52 1.19 -13.72
CA THR A 138 -25.16 0.81 -12.35
C THR A 138 -23.66 0.53 -12.23
N PRO A 139 -22.96 1.10 -11.23
CA PRO A 139 -21.55 0.79 -10.96
C PRO A 139 -21.29 -0.70 -10.75
N PHE A 140 -20.05 -1.11 -11.01
CA PHE A 140 -19.58 -2.46 -10.79
C PHE A 140 -19.56 -2.80 -9.30
N SER A 141 -20.14 -3.94 -8.94
CA SER A 141 -20.24 -4.37 -7.54
C SER A 141 -18.89 -4.88 -7.03
N VAL A 142 -18.27 -4.14 -6.11
CA VAL A 142 -17.02 -4.51 -5.43
C VAL A 142 -17.12 -4.34 -3.93
N ASP A 143 -16.33 -5.11 -3.19
CA ASP A 143 -16.08 -4.84 -1.78
C ASP A 143 -15.03 -3.72 -1.67
N HIS A 144 -15.42 -2.59 -1.08
CA HIS A 144 -14.59 -1.40 -0.97
C HIS A 144 -13.53 -1.49 0.13
N ASP A 145 -13.73 -2.38 1.10
CA ASP A 145 -12.89 -2.50 2.29
C ASP A 145 -11.94 -3.71 2.20
N ALA A 146 -12.23 -4.68 1.33
CA ALA A 146 -11.38 -5.83 1.10
C ALA A 146 -10.24 -5.56 0.10
N VAL A 147 -9.06 -6.10 0.40
CA VAL A 147 -7.91 -6.04 -0.52
C VAL A 147 -8.18 -6.89 -1.74
N PRO A 148 -8.21 -6.31 -2.95
CA PRO A 148 -8.49 -7.08 -4.15
C PRO A 148 -7.28 -7.94 -4.55
N SER A 149 -7.56 -9.09 -5.16
CA SER A 149 -6.56 -9.86 -5.89
C SER A 149 -6.14 -9.12 -7.17
N LEU A 150 -4.97 -9.47 -7.70
CA LEU A 150 -4.51 -8.93 -8.99
C LEU A 150 -5.50 -9.22 -10.12
N LYS A 151 -6.08 -10.43 -10.16
CA LYS A 151 -7.09 -10.80 -11.15
C LYS A 151 -8.37 -9.98 -11.04
N GLN A 152 -8.80 -9.65 -9.82
CA GLN A 152 -9.96 -8.77 -9.60
C GLN A 152 -9.66 -7.35 -10.10
N LEU A 153 -8.47 -6.81 -9.81
CA LEU A 153 -8.05 -5.50 -10.35
C LEU A 153 -7.97 -5.51 -11.88
N GLU A 154 -7.42 -6.56 -12.49
CA GLU A 154 -7.37 -6.70 -13.95
C GLU A 154 -8.77 -6.76 -14.57
N THR A 155 -9.68 -7.51 -13.95
CA THR A 155 -11.07 -7.61 -14.40
C THR A 155 -11.76 -6.26 -14.30
N TYR A 156 -11.57 -5.53 -13.20
CA TYR A 156 -12.18 -4.22 -13.02
C TYR A 156 -11.58 -3.18 -13.99
N ARG A 157 -10.27 -3.22 -14.22
CA ARG A 157 -9.60 -2.38 -15.22
C ARG A 157 -10.18 -2.61 -16.61
N ALA A 158 -10.31 -3.86 -17.04
CA ALA A 158 -10.89 -4.20 -18.34
C ALA A 158 -12.34 -3.71 -18.45
N TYR A 159 -13.14 -3.86 -17.39
CA TYR A 159 -14.50 -3.31 -17.35
C TYR A 159 -14.53 -1.78 -17.52
N ILE A 160 -13.68 -1.04 -16.80
CA ILE A 160 -13.61 0.42 -16.92
C ILE A 160 -13.14 0.84 -18.31
N ASP A 161 -12.17 0.13 -18.90
CA ASP A 161 -11.68 0.40 -20.25
C ASP A 161 -12.79 0.20 -21.29
N ASP A 162 -13.57 -0.87 -21.17
CA ASP A 162 -14.69 -1.14 -22.08
C ASP A 162 -15.85 -0.16 -21.87
N LEU A 163 -16.17 0.21 -20.63
CA LEU A 163 -17.17 1.23 -20.32
C LEU A 163 -16.75 2.61 -20.86
N THR A 164 -15.46 2.95 -20.77
CA THR A 164 -14.92 4.20 -21.33
C THR A 164 -15.05 4.23 -22.85
N LYS A 165 -14.70 3.13 -23.53
CA LYS A 165 -14.87 3.03 -24.99
C LYS A 165 -16.33 3.14 -25.41
N GLU A 166 -17.24 2.52 -24.65
CA GLU A 166 -18.67 2.61 -24.95
C GLU A 166 -19.21 4.02 -24.73
N LYS A 167 -18.76 4.71 -23.66
CA LYS A 167 -19.05 6.12 -23.44
C LYS A 167 -18.58 6.99 -24.61
N ASP A 168 -17.34 6.79 -25.06
CA ASP A 168 -16.77 7.52 -26.21
C ASP A 168 -17.57 7.26 -27.49
N ARG A 169 -17.91 5.99 -27.76
CA ARG A 169 -18.75 5.60 -28.91
C ARG A 169 -20.13 6.28 -28.88
N CYS A 170 -20.79 6.29 -27.72
CA CYS A 170 -22.08 6.94 -27.56
C CYS A 170 -21.99 8.46 -27.71
N HIS A 171 -20.91 9.07 -27.21
CA HIS A 171 -20.66 10.50 -27.36
C HIS A 171 -20.42 10.89 -28.84
N ASP A 172 -19.61 10.11 -29.58
CA ASP A 172 -19.41 10.32 -31.02
C ASP A 172 -20.73 10.21 -31.80
N GLU A 173 -21.57 9.23 -31.43
CA GLU A 173 -22.91 9.06 -32.00
C GLU A 173 -23.83 10.25 -31.70
N PHE A 174 -23.82 10.74 -30.45
CA PHE A 174 -24.53 11.96 -30.06
C PHE A 174 -24.09 13.17 -30.88
N MET A 175 -22.78 13.40 -30.99
CA MET A 175 -22.21 14.54 -31.73
C MET A 175 -22.56 14.50 -33.22
N SER A 176 -22.53 13.31 -33.83
CA SER A 176 -22.95 13.14 -35.21
C SER A 176 -24.43 13.48 -35.40
N ILE A 177 -25.31 12.94 -34.55
CA ILE A 177 -26.76 13.17 -34.67
C ILE A 177 -27.12 14.64 -34.37
N LYS A 178 -26.51 15.24 -33.34
CA LYS A 178 -26.68 16.65 -33.00
C LYS A 178 -26.37 17.54 -34.21
N LYS A 179 -25.24 17.29 -34.88
CA LYS A 179 -24.86 18.04 -36.08
C LYS A 179 -25.94 17.97 -37.18
N ASP A 180 -26.49 16.79 -37.42
CA ASP A 180 -27.55 16.60 -38.41
C ASP A 180 -28.85 17.31 -38.01
N ILE A 181 -29.22 17.27 -36.71
CA ILE A 181 -30.37 17.99 -36.17
C ILE A 181 -30.21 19.51 -36.36
N VAL A 182 -29.04 20.06 -36.05
CA VAL A 182 -28.75 21.50 -36.20
C VAL A 182 -28.96 21.93 -37.64
N VAL A 183 -28.38 21.20 -38.61
CA VAL A 183 -28.56 21.50 -40.04
C VAL A 183 -30.04 21.43 -40.44
N CYS A 184 -30.76 20.39 -40.00
CA CYS A 184 -32.16 20.24 -40.33
C CYS A 184 -33.05 21.34 -39.72
N MET A 185 -32.78 21.76 -38.48
CA MET A 185 -33.52 22.84 -37.83
C MET A 185 -33.24 24.19 -38.47
N ASP A 186 -31.99 24.47 -38.86
CA ASP A 186 -31.60 25.66 -39.59
C ASP A 186 -32.31 25.74 -40.96
N ASP A 187 -32.37 24.62 -41.70
CA ASP A 187 -33.08 24.53 -43.00
C ASP A 187 -34.59 24.77 -42.88
N LEU A 188 -35.19 24.42 -41.73
CA LEU A 188 -36.61 24.64 -41.42
C LEU A 188 -36.88 26.02 -40.80
N GLU A 189 -35.85 26.81 -40.49
CA GLU A 189 -35.93 28.03 -39.68
C GLU A 189 -36.64 27.80 -38.33
N GLN A 190 -36.51 26.60 -37.76
CA GLN A 190 -37.13 26.22 -36.49
C GLN A 190 -36.21 26.51 -35.30
N GLN A 191 -36.82 26.82 -34.16
CA GLN A 191 -36.13 26.97 -32.89
C GLN A 191 -36.52 25.82 -31.96
N PRO A 192 -35.63 25.36 -31.07
CA PRO A 192 -35.94 24.30 -30.11
C PRO A 192 -37.10 24.71 -29.19
N GLU A 193 -38.10 23.83 -29.07
CA GLU A 193 -39.33 24.10 -28.31
C GLU A 193 -39.36 23.35 -26.96
N THR A 194 -38.67 22.22 -26.88
CA THR A 194 -38.64 21.38 -25.67
C THR A 194 -37.36 21.57 -24.87
N SER A 195 -37.42 21.32 -23.56
CA SER A 195 -36.22 21.32 -22.70
C SER A 195 -35.13 20.36 -23.20
N PHE A 196 -35.52 19.23 -23.80
CA PHE A 196 -34.59 18.27 -24.40
C PHE A 196 -33.93 18.84 -25.66
N GLU A 197 -34.68 19.45 -26.57
CA GLU A 197 -34.12 20.11 -27.75
C GLU A 197 -33.20 21.28 -27.37
N MET A 198 -33.58 22.07 -26.37
CA MET A 198 -32.74 23.14 -25.82
C MET A 198 -31.39 22.59 -25.31
N ASP A 199 -31.42 21.47 -24.60
CA ASP A 199 -30.23 20.79 -24.09
C ASP A 199 -29.37 20.22 -25.23
N VAL A 200 -29.99 19.59 -26.24
CA VAL A 200 -29.28 19.08 -27.42
C VAL A 200 -28.63 20.20 -28.23
N MET A 201 -29.34 21.31 -28.45
CA MET A 201 -28.89 22.41 -29.32
C MET A 201 -27.89 23.33 -28.64
N TYR A 202 -28.13 23.67 -27.38
CA TYR A 202 -27.39 24.72 -26.66
C TYR A 202 -26.72 24.25 -25.37
N GLY A 203 -26.98 23.01 -24.93
CA GLY A 203 -26.36 22.43 -23.75
C GLY A 203 -24.87 22.12 -23.95
N ASP A 204 -24.20 21.82 -22.83
CA ASP A 204 -22.81 21.39 -22.81
C ASP A 204 -22.70 19.96 -23.34
N GLU A 205 -21.97 19.80 -24.44
CA GLU A 205 -21.78 18.54 -25.15
C GLU A 205 -21.14 17.46 -24.28
N GLU A 206 -20.25 17.87 -23.36
CA GLU A 206 -19.55 16.96 -22.44
C GLU A 206 -20.42 16.57 -21.23
N ALA A 207 -21.47 17.34 -20.95
CA ALA A 207 -22.39 17.10 -19.83
C ALA A 207 -23.66 16.35 -20.25
N PHE A 208 -23.87 16.14 -21.56
CA PHE A 208 -25.06 15.45 -22.06
C PHE A 208 -25.17 14.03 -21.47
N CYS A 209 -26.33 13.71 -20.93
CA CYS A 209 -26.58 12.43 -20.29
C CYS A 209 -26.78 11.33 -21.35
N LEU A 210 -25.77 10.46 -21.54
CA LEU A 210 -25.69 9.42 -22.56
C LEU A 210 -26.49 8.15 -22.22
N SER A 211 -27.62 8.31 -21.54
CA SER A 211 -28.53 7.20 -21.24
C SER A 211 -29.18 6.65 -22.52
N ASN A 212 -29.58 5.37 -22.49
CA ASN A 212 -30.30 4.74 -23.61
C ASN A 212 -31.57 5.50 -23.99
N ASP A 213 -32.28 6.05 -23.01
CA ASP A 213 -33.51 6.81 -23.23
C ASP A 213 -33.22 8.13 -23.97
N ASN A 214 -32.19 8.88 -23.54
CA ASN A 214 -31.79 10.12 -24.19
C ASN A 214 -31.24 9.87 -25.61
N MET A 215 -30.44 8.81 -25.81
CA MET A 215 -29.95 8.43 -27.13
C MET A 215 -31.10 8.02 -28.06
N SER A 216 -32.14 7.38 -27.54
CA SER A 216 -33.35 7.05 -28.30
C SER A 216 -34.19 8.28 -28.62
N ALA A 217 -34.35 9.20 -27.67
CA ALA A 217 -35.03 10.48 -27.86
C ALA A 217 -34.32 11.35 -28.91
N LEU A 218 -32.98 11.36 -28.92
CA LEU A 218 -32.18 12.09 -29.91
C LEU A 218 -32.42 11.56 -31.34
N LYS A 219 -32.43 10.23 -31.52
CA LYS A 219 -32.74 9.60 -32.82
C LYS A 219 -34.17 9.89 -33.26
N LEU A 220 -35.11 9.92 -32.31
CA LEU A 220 -36.51 10.25 -32.60
C LEU A 220 -36.66 11.70 -33.04
N LEU A 221 -35.97 12.63 -32.37
CA LEU A 221 -35.93 14.05 -32.75
C LEU A 221 -35.40 14.21 -34.17
N LEU A 222 -34.24 13.62 -34.50
CA LEU A 222 -33.70 13.68 -35.87
C LEU A 222 -34.72 13.18 -36.92
N ASN A 223 -35.39 12.06 -36.66
CA ASN A 223 -36.40 11.52 -37.58
C ASN A 223 -37.61 12.45 -37.75
N GLN A 224 -38.04 13.13 -36.68
CA GLN A 224 -39.14 14.10 -36.74
C GLN A 224 -38.77 15.31 -37.60
N VAL A 225 -37.59 15.90 -37.40
CA VAL A 225 -37.15 17.08 -38.15
C VAL A 225 -36.92 16.73 -39.63
N ILE A 226 -36.29 15.59 -39.94
CA ILE A 226 -36.15 15.10 -41.32
C ILE A 226 -37.52 14.88 -41.99
N PHE A 227 -38.49 14.34 -41.25
CA PHE A 227 -39.85 14.14 -41.78
C PHE A 227 -40.51 15.47 -42.16
N LEU A 228 -40.36 16.51 -41.32
CA LEU A 228 -40.89 17.86 -41.62
C LEU A 228 -40.26 18.46 -42.88
N ILE A 229 -38.95 18.34 -43.06
CA ILE A 229 -38.27 18.79 -44.28
C ILE A 229 -38.88 18.11 -45.51
N ARG A 230 -39.08 16.80 -45.47
CA ARG A 230 -39.68 16.05 -46.58
C ARG A 230 -41.10 16.50 -46.90
N CYS A 231 -41.89 16.86 -45.89
CA CYS A 231 -43.24 17.39 -46.09
C CYS A 231 -43.27 18.79 -46.72
N MET A 232 -42.22 19.61 -46.57
CA MET A 232 -42.13 20.92 -47.22
C MET A 232 -41.70 20.86 -48.69
N VAL A 233 -41.12 19.74 -49.13
CA VAL A 233 -40.63 19.54 -50.51
C VAL A 233 -41.69 18.91 -51.43
N ILE A 234 -42.87 18.53 -50.89
CA ILE A 234 -44.04 18.02 -51.63
C ILE A 234 -45.09 19.12 -51.75
#